data_AF-A0A2V9UBF0-F1
#
_entry.id   AF-A0A2V9UBF0-F1
#
_cell.length_a   1.000
_cell.length_b   1.000
_cell.length_c   1.000
_cell.angle_alpha   90.00
_cell.angle_beta   90.00
_cell.angle_gamma   90.00
#
_symmetry.space_group_name_H-M   'P 1'
#
loop_
_entity.id
_entity.type
_entity.pdbx_description
1 polymer ?
#
loop_
_entity_poly.entity_id
_entity_poly.type
_entity_poly.pdbx_seq_one_letter_code
_entity_poly.pdbx_strand_id
1 'polypeptide(L)'
;MAREFLRIGVTLLFVLPAMGQGKRLWVLRAGGEMVEYDPATFAQKQTVKVPPEAVQLPQNVSVNQLGQILFAPTVSLPLGESDAEAAHKVWFWNGRTATTIEQGVTRASVKEGSNFVVTETAPVPYLSADGKYLLWFANRSRRLQREEVDLSTITTWQFWRTDLTGSIREELTSSKFPDCHCTTGSCEETCPYGVVWVPQDGVGKCFLLTQFVAGQTQPVYMASSRYQEEEGKWIANPVSPPLRRVLDAASDGNVIVEAIPDTGCCGWVNQSNDQTLLRMYGKTSTAFDEQATLKNPDYDVSFYTSNARLSPEIGYVAMTIVATAQANKPIQLAQEGQANPEESQHIRKALADLPAVEIRSPEDSPRRVAYLPHATLVGWLSEKEVLLVESHLLVGYNVATGARRKSSVHVEDAAHVFLR
;
A
#
# COMPACT_ATOMS: atom_id res chain seq x y z
N MET A 1 40.85 63.01 -32.36
CA MET A 1 39.52 63.18 -31.74
C MET A 1 38.77 61.86 -31.85
N ALA A 2 38.27 61.36 -30.71
CA ALA A 2 37.36 60.24 -30.49
C ALA A 2 37.72 58.85 -31.07
N ARG A 3 38.13 57.93 -30.18
CA ARG A 3 38.16 56.48 -30.40
C ARG A 3 37.20 55.82 -29.41
N GLU A 4 36.44 54.87 -29.94
CA GLU A 4 35.33 54.14 -29.34
C GLU A 4 35.71 53.33 -28.08
N PHE A 5 34.82 53.29 -27.09
CA PHE A 5 34.88 52.36 -25.97
C PHE A 5 33.84 51.24 -26.15
N LEU A 6 34.34 50.05 -26.42
CA LEU A 6 33.62 48.79 -26.43
C LEU A 6 33.23 48.40 -24.99
N ARG A 7 31.92 48.36 -24.68
CA ARG A 7 31.41 47.78 -23.43
C ARG A 7 31.06 46.31 -23.66
N ILE A 8 31.89 45.40 -23.14
CA ILE A 8 31.57 43.98 -23.00
C ILE A 8 30.77 43.82 -21.70
N GLY A 9 29.47 43.57 -21.81
CA GLY A 9 28.63 43.16 -20.70
C GLY A 9 28.77 41.66 -20.45
N VAL A 10 29.34 41.29 -19.31
CA VAL A 10 29.34 39.90 -18.82
C VAL A 10 28.01 39.67 -18.09
N THR A 11 27.08 38.98 -18.74
CA THR A 11 25.86 38.49 -18.10
C THR A 11 26.20 37.21 -17.34
N LEU A 12 26.31 37.30 -16.02
CA LEU A 12 26.40 36.14 -15.13
C LEU A 12 25.04 35.43 -15.13
N LEU A 13 24.90 34.37 -15.93
CA LEU A 13 23.79 33.43 -15.82
C LEU A 13 23.99 32.60 -14.55
N PHE A 14 23.23 32.94 -13.50
CA PHE A 14 23.02 32.04 -12.36
C PHE A 14 22.30 30.80 -12.87
N VAL A 15 23.07 29.75 -13.19
CA VAL A 15 22.55 28.39 -13.23
C VAL A 15 22.26 28.01 -11.79
N LEU A 16 21.03 28.28 -11.34
CA LEU A 16 20.50 27.62 -10.15
C LEU A 16 20.58 26.11 -10.42
N PRO A 17 21.22 25.30 -9.57
CA PRO A 17 20.98 23.88 -9.64
C PRO A 17 19.48 23.71 -9.40
N ALA A 18 18.82 22.97 -10.30
CA ALA A 18 17.57 22.32 -9.94
C ALA A 18 17.92 21.36 -8.79
N MET A 19 17.92 21.86 -7.56
CA MET A 19 17.85 21.02 -6.38
C MET A 19 16.59 20.20 -6.60
N GLY A 20 16.77 18.90 -6.88
CA GLY A 20 15.69 17.95 -6.94
C GLY A 20 14.79 18.20 -5.74
N GLN A 21 13.48 18.30 -5.98
CA GLN A 21 12.54 18.44 -4.88
C GLN A 21 12.82 17.27 -3.93
N GLY A 22 13.38 17.58 -2.76
CA GLY A 22 13.63 16.59 -1.73
C GLY A 22 12.30 15.96 -1.31
N LYS A 23 12.37 14.81 -0.64
CA LYS A 23 11.18 14.14 -0.14
C LYS A 23 10.26 15.12 0.62
N ARG A 24 8.97 14.90 0.53
CA ARG A 24 7.92 15.62 1.27
C ARG A 24 7.44 14.75 2.41
N LEU A 25 7.38 15.32 3.60
CA LEU A 25 6.90 14.64 4.80
C LEU A 25 5.59 15.27 5.23
N TRP A 26 4.51 14.50 5.19
CA TRP A 26 3.20 14.94 5.64
C TRP A 26 2.74 14.12 6.84
N VAL A 27 2.08 14.78 7.79
CA VAL A 27 1.49 14.14 8.96
C VAL A 27 0.01 14.51 9.03
N LEU A 28 -0.84 13.50 9.07
CA LEU A 28 -2.25 13.62 9.35
C LEU A 28 -2.47 13.71 10.86
N ARG A 29 -3.12 14.78 11.31
CA ARG A 29 -3.41 15.03 12.72
C ARG A 29 -4.89 14.89 13.02
N ALA A 30 -5.21 14.52 14.26
CA ALA A 30 -6.57 14.31 14.75
C ALA A 30 -7.55 15.47 14.50
N GLY A 31 -7.04 16.71 14.34
CA GLY A 31 -7.85 17.90 14.05
C GLY A 31 -8.35 18.05 12.61
N GLY A 32 -8.24 17.01 11.76
CA GLY A 32 -8.57 17.12 10.33
C GLY A 32 -7.57 17.98 9.58
N GLU A 33 -6.29 17.86 9.93
CA GLU A 33 -5.20 18.66 9.36
C GLU A 33 -4.10 17.75 8.82
N MET A 34 -3.65 18.05 7.60
CA MET A 34 -2.46 17.48 7.02
C MET A 34 -1.34 18.53 7.08
N VAL A 35 -0.28 18.26 7.83
CA VAL A 35 0.82 19.21 8.05
C VAL A 35 2.07 18.73 7.31
N GLU A 36 2.62 19.57 6.45
CA GLU A 36 3.90 19.31 5.79
C GLU A 36 5.07 19.74 6.68
N TYR A 37 6.11 18.91 6.72
CA TYR A 37 7.38 19.19 7.37
C TYR A 37 8.54 19.05 6.40
N ASP A 38 9.61 19.74 6.73
CA ASP A 38 10.91 19.47 6.16
C ASP A 38 11.48 18.13 6.71
N PRO A 39 11.81 17.12 5.87
CA PRO A 39 12.29 15.85 6.40
C PRO A 39 13.67 15.91 7.08
N ALA A 40 14.50 16.90 6.73
CA ALA A 40 15.85 17.06 7.29
C ALA A 40 15.85 17.82 8.63
N THR A 41 14.90 18.73 8.85
CA THR A 41 14.84 19.55 10.08
C THR A 41 13.60 19.31 10.94
N PHE A 42 12.58 18.62 10.41
CA PHE A 42 11.24 18.50 10.98
C PHE A 42 10.56 19.86 11.24
N ALA A 43 10.99 20.91 10.55
CA ALA A 43 10.34 22.22 10.60
C ALA A 43 9.02 22.17 9.82
N GLN A 44 7.94 22.66 10.43
CA GLN A 44 6.65 22.78 9.77
C GLN A 44 6.73 23.76 8.60
N LYS A 45 6.20 23.36 7.43
CA LYS A 45 6.14 24.17 6.21
C LYS A 45 4.76 24.75 5.97
N GLN A 46 3.74 23.89 5.92
CA GLN A 46 2.36 24.28 5.63
C GLN A 46 1.35 23.34 6.26
N THR A 47 0.09 23.76 6.28
CA THR A 47 -1.04 22.99 6.82
C THR A 47 -2.21 23.06 5.85
N VAL A 48 -2.82 21.91 5.58
CA VAL A 48 -3.98 21.74 4.71
C VAL A 48 -5.12 21.14 5.53
N LYS A 49 -6.32 21.69 5.40
CA LYS A 49 -7.53 21.08 5.97
C LYS A 49 -7.94 19.89 5.11
N VAL A 50 -8.17 18.75 5.75
CA VAL A 50 -8.66 17.52 5.10
C VAL A 50 -10.03 17.14 5.68
N PRO A 51 -10.83 16.33 4.97
CA PRO A 51 -12.08 15.81 5.51
C PRO A 51 -11.86 15.12 6.87
N PRO A 52 -12.76 15.29 7.86
CA PRO A 52 -12.62 14.65 9.17
C PRO A 52 -12.51 13.12 9.09
N GLU A 53 -13.17 12.50 8.11
CA GLU A 53 -13.16 11.06 7.87
C GLU A 53 -11.77 10.54 7.49
N ALA A 54 -10.92 11.38 6.88
CA ALA A 54 -9.55 11.01 6.53
C ALA A 54 -8.73 10.61 7.76
N VAL A 55 -8.97 11.25 8.91
CA VAL A 55 -8.28 10.94 10.18
C VAL A 55 -8.61 9.53 10.66
N GLN A 56 -9.85 9.09 10.50
CA GLN A 56 -10.28 7.76 10.94
C GLN A 56 -9.88 6.65 9.96
N LEU A 57 -9.60 7.02 8.71
CA LEU A 57 -9.26 6.12 7.62
C LEU A 57 -7.98 6.59 6.91
N PRO A 58 -6.82 6.66 7.60
CA PRO A 58 -5.57 7.14 7.02
C PRO A 58 -5.13 6.30 5.81
N GLN A 59 -5.51 5.02 5.73
CA GLN A 59 -5.27 4.14 4.60
C GLN A 59 -5.97 4.58 3.31
N ASN A 60 -7.00 5.42 3.41
CA ASN A 60 -7.75 5.98 2.28
C ASN A 60 -7.19 7.34 1.84
N VAL A 61 -6.14 7.82 2.51
CA VAL A 61 -5.39 9.02 2.12
C VAL A 61 -4.18 8.60 1.31
N SER A 62 -3.95 9.28 0.19
CA SER A 62 -2.73 9.15 -0.59
C SER A 62 -2.12 10.53 -0.85
N VAL A 63 -0.80 10.55 -0.93
CA VAL A 63 -0.02 11.75 -1.25
C VAL A 63 1.00 11.34 -2.32
N ASN A 64 1.16 12.12 -3.38
CA ASN A 64 2.19 11.86 -4.39
C ASN A 64 3.47 12.67 -4.13
N GLN A 65 4.52 12.43 -4.91
CA GLN A 65 5.80 13.15 -4.81
C GLN A 65 5.69 14.69 -4.96
N LEU A 66 4.64 15.19 -5.61
CA LEU A 66 4.41 16.64 -5.74
C LEU A 66 3.68 17.25 -4.53
N GLY A 67 3.26 16.40 -3.59
CA GLY A 67 2.52 16.79 -2.40
C GLY A 67 1.02 16.90 -2.61
N GLN A 68 0.46 16.53 -3.76
CA GLN A 68 -1.00 16.50 -3.94
C GLN A 68 -1.60 15.46 -3.00
N ILE A 69 -2.77 15.72 -2.44
CA ILE A 69 -3.42 14.85 -1.45
C ILE A 69 -4.76 14.40 -2.00
N LEU A 70 -5.03 13.11 -1.92
CA LEU A 70 -6.29 12.50 -2.31
C LEU A 70 -6.84 11.70 -1.13
N PHE A 71 -8.12 11.91 -0.81
CA PHE A 71 -8.88 11.08 0.10
C PHE A 71 -10.06 10.47 -0.66
N ALA A 72 -10.11 9.14 -0.71
CA ALA A 72 -11.13 8.39 -1.42
C ALA A 72 -11.74 7.32 -0.50
N PRO A 73 -13.03 7.45 -0.12
CA PRO A 73 -13.74 6.41 0.62
C PRO A 73 -13.71 5.07 -0.11
N THR A 74 -13.55 3.99 0.65
CA THR A 74 -13.56 2.63 0.10
C THR A 74 -15.00 2.19 -0.10
N VAL A 75 -15.31 1.75 -1.32
CA VAL A 75 -16.60 1.14 -1.66
C VAL A 75 -16.33 -0.26 -2.16
N SER A 76 -16.90 -1.25 -1.50
CA SER A 76 -16.70 -2.67 -1.81
C SER A 76 -17.81 -3.17 -2.73
N LEU A 77 -17.47 -4.16 -3.57
CA LEU A 77 -18.46 -4.94 -4.30
C LEU A 77 -18.71 -6.25 -3.57
N PRO A 78 -19.95 -6.75 -3.56
CA PRO A 78 -21.18 -6.14 -4.09
C PRO A 78 -21.61 -4.90 -3.30
N LEU A 79 -22.31 -3.98 -3.97
CA LEU A 79 -22.73 -2.73 -3.35
C LEU A 79 -23.84 -2.98 -2.32
N GLY A 80 -23.67 -2.45 -1.11
CA GLY A 80 -24.75 -2.31 -0.14
C GLY A 80 -25.84 -1.38 -0.67
N GLU A 81 -27.07 -1.48 -0.15
CA GLU A 81 -28.18 -0.62 -0.58
C GLU A 81 -27.87 0.87 -0.38
N SER A 82 -27.28 1.24 0.76
CA SER A 82 -26.85 2.61 1.02
C SER A 82 -25.80 3.11 0.02
N ASP A 83 -24.87 2.25 -0.39
CA ASP A 83 -23.81 2.62 -1.34
C ASP A 83 -24.36 2.72 -2.76
N ALA A 84 -25.41 1.97 -3.09
CA ALA A 84 -26.07 2.07 -4.38
C ALA A 84 -26.86 3.38 -4.56
N GLU A 85 -27.36 3.96 -3.46
CA GLU A 85 -28.17 5.18 -3.47
C GLU A 85 -27.36 6.45 -3.17
N ALA A 86 -26.22 6.32 -2.49
CA ALA A 86 -25.38 7.45 -2.11
C ALA A 86 -24.55 8.01 -3.28
N ALA A 87 -24.42 9.34 -3.30
CA ALA A 87 -23.43 10.01 -4.15
C ALA A 87 -22.04 9.88 -3.52
N HIS A 88 -21.18 9.05 -4.12
CA HIS A 88 -19.83 8.82 -3.64
C HIS A 88 -18.86 9.86 -4.20
N LYS A 89 -18.16 10.52 -3.28
CA LYS A 89 -17.31 11.67 -3.58
C LYS A 89 -15.91 11.44 -3.06
N VAL A 90 -14.93 11.81 -3.86
CA VAL A 90 -13.52 11.84 -3.47
C VAL A 90 -13.07 13.28 -3.28
N TRP A 91 -12.25 13.51 -2.26
CA TRP A 91 -11.68 14.81 -1.97
C TRP A 91 -10.25 14.88 -2.47
N PHE A 92 -9.91 15.96 -3.18
CA PHE A 92 -8.61 16.13 -3.79
C PHE A 92 -8.05 17.53 -3.54
N TRP A 93 -6.78 17.63 -3.15
CA TRP A 93 -6.03 18.86 -3.03
C TRP A 93 -4.87 18.87 -4.04
N ASN A 94 -4.90 19.84 -4.95
CA ASN A 94 -3.99 19.91 -6.09
C ASN A 94 -2.64 20.58 -5.80
N GLY A 95 -2.35 20.94 -4.54
CA GLY A 95 -1.21 21.79 -4.18
C GLY A 95 -1.59 23.23 -3.80
N ARG A 96 -2.83 23.64 -4.08
CA ARG A 96 -3.32 25.01 -3.85
C ARG A 96 -4.76 25.04 -3.34
N THR A 97 -5.65 24.32 -4.02
CA THR A 97 -7.09 24.34 -3.76
C THR A 97 -7.61 22.92 -3.61
N ALA A 98 -8.59 22.76 -2.73
CA ALA A 98 -9.33 21.52 -2.58
C ALA A 98 -10.56 21.50 -3.49
N THR A 99 -10.86 20.33 -4.04
CA THR A 99 -12.02 20.05 -4.90
C THR A 99 -12.62 18.69 -4.55
N THR A 100 -13.87 18.49 -4.95
CA THR A 100 -14.56 17.21 -4.80
C THR A 100 -14.91 16.66 -6.18
N ILE A 101 -14.69 15.36 -6.38
CA ILE A 101 -14.88 14.68 -7.66
C ILE A 101 -15.82 13.50 -7.40
N GLU A 102 -16.75 13.26 -8.33
CA GLU A 102 -17.62 12.08 -8.26
C GLU A 102 -16.81 10.80 -8.49
N GLN A 103 -16.97 9.81 -7.61
CA GLN A 103 -16.19 8.56 -7.68
C GLN A 103 -16.65 7.64 -8.82
N GLY A 104 -17.87 7.85 -9.33
CA GLY A 104 -18.42 7.03 -10.42
C GLY A 104 -18.86 5.63 -9.99
N VAL A 105 -19.30 5.48 -8.73
CA VAL A 105 -19.96 4.25 -8.25
C VAL A 105 -21.31 4.12 -8.95
N THR A 106 -21.59 2.95 -9.50
CA THR A 106 -22.83 2.70 -10.24
C THR A 106 -23.42 1.33 -9.93
N ARG A 107 -24.74 1.24 -9.85
CA ARG A 107 -25.53 0.01 -9.84
C ARG A 107 -26.63 0.10 -10.89
N ALA A 108 -26.77 -0.92 -11.71
CA ALA A 108 -27.87 -1.08 -12.64
C ALA A 108 -28.45 -2.49 -12.53
N SER A 109 -29.77 -2.61 -12.50
CA SER A 109 -30.46 -3.89 -12.47
C SER A 109 -31.43 -3.98 -13.64
N VAL A 110 -31.36 -5.09 -14.39
CA VAL A 110 -32.24 -5.37 -15.53
C VAL A 110 -32.87 -6.74 -15.34
N LYS A 111 -34.20 -6.82 -15.44
CA LYS A 111 -34.91 -8.10 -15.41
C LYS A 111 -34.72 -8.84 -16.74
N GLU A 112 -34.26 -10.09 -16.67
CA GLU A 112 -34.06 -10.97 -17.82
C GLU A 112 -34.79 -12.30 -17.57
N GLY A 113 -36.03 -12.40 -18.04
CA GLY A 113 -36.91 -13.54 -17.76
C GLY A 113 -37.28 -13.65 -16.27
N SER A 114 -36.95 -14.77 -15.65
CA SER A 114 -37.08 -14.99 -14.19
C SER A 114 -35.85 -14.54 -13.40
N ASN A 115 -34.81 -14.04 -14.05
CA ASN A 115 -33.57 -13.60 -13.43
C ASN A 115 -33.44 -12.08 -13.43
N PHE A 116 -32.49 -11.57 -12.65
CA PHE A 116 -32.01 -10.20 -12.71
C PHE A 116 -30.53 -10.19 -13.10
N VAL A 117 -30.15 -9.26 -13.96
CA VAL A 117 -28.75 -8.95 -14.24
C VAL A 117 -28.42 -7.67 -13.49
N VAL A 118 -27.56 -7.79 -12.49
CA VAL A 118 -27.06 -6.68 -11.68
C VAL A 118 -25.65 -6.35 -12.14
N THR A 119 -25.45 -5.13 -12.63
CA THR A 119 -24.14 -4.61 -13.02
C THR A 119 -23.71 -3.53 -12.05
N GLU A 120 -22.55 -3.73 -11.42
CA GLU A 120 -22.02 -2.84 -10.40
C GLU A 120 -20.57 -2.46 -10.74
N THR A 121 -20.18 -1.25 -10.35
CA THR A 121 -18.81 -0.76 -10.51
C THR A 121 -18.49 0.18 -9.37
N ALA A 122 -17.35 -0.04 -8.73
CA ALA A 122 -16.83 0.80 -7.66
C ALA A 122 -15.38 1.21 -8.01
N PRO A 123 -15.17 2.39 -8.62
CA PRO A 123 -13.84 2.85 -8.97
C PRO A 123 -13.05 3.35 -7.75
N VAL A 124 -11.74 3.10 -7.77
CA VAL A 124 -10.79 3.60 -6.77
C VAL A 124 -9.75 4.48 -7.49
N PRO A 125 -9.72 5.81 -7.20
CA PRO A 125 -8.73 6.70 -7.78
C PRO A 125 -7.39 6.66 -7.04
N TYR A 126 -6.33 6.88 -7.79
CA TYR A 126 -4.96 7.06 -7.31
C TYR A 126 -4.32 8.25 -8.01
N LEU A 127 -3.37 8.89 -7.33
CA LEU A 127 -2.58 9.99 -7.89
C LEU A 127 -1.54 9.46 -8.87
N SER A 128 -1.36 10.11 -10.01
CA SER A 128 -0.17 9.90 -10.83
C SER A 128 1.07 10.46 -10.12
N ALA A 129 2.21 9.81 -10.30
CA ALA A 129 3.47 10.30 -9.71
C ALA A 129 3.83 11.69 -10.27
N ASP A 130 3.61 11.93 -11.57
CA ASP A 130 3.85 13.24 -12.19
C ASP A 130 2.80 14.32 -11.86
N GLY A 131 1.76 13.95 -11.10
CA GLY A 131 0.66 14.80 -10.64
C GLY A 131 -0.18 15.44 -11.73
N LYS A 132 -0.20 14.86 -12.94
CA LYS A 132 -1.02 15.35 -14.07
C LYS A 132 -2.39 14.68 -14.17
N TYR A 133 -2.53 13.47 -13.63
CA TYR A 133 -3.72 12.65 -13.84
C TYR A 133 -4.21 12.02 -12.54
N LEU A 134 -5.50 11.68 -12.54
CA LEU A 134 -6.05 10.67 -11.65
C LEU A 134 -6.15 9.36 -12.42
N LEU A 135 -5.69 8.29 -11.79
CA LEU A 135 -5.62 6.95 -12.35
C LEU A 135 -6.63 6.09 -11.61
N TRP A 136 -7.57 5.50 -12.34
CA TRP A 136 -8.74 4.85 -11.77
C TRP A 136 -8.70 3.37 -12.07
N PHE A 137 -8.87 2.56 -11.03
CA PHE A 137 -9.01 1.12 -11.15
C PHE A 137 -10.39 0.72 -10.68
N ALA A 138 -11.04 -0.19 -11.41
CA ALA A 138 -12.32 -0.72 -10.97
C ALA A 138 -12.47 -2.19 -11.31
N ASN A 139 -13.15 -2.90 -10.43
CA ASN A 139 -13.82 -4.14 -10.79
C ASN A 139 -15.23 -3.77 -11.25
N ARG A 140 -15.61 -4.18 -12.46
CA ARG A 140 -16.99 -4.14 -12.93
C ARG A 140 -17.57 -5.54 -12.85
N SER A 141 -18.49 -5.74 -11.93
CA SER A 141 -19.14 -7.02 -11.69
C SER A 141 -20.48 -7.05 -12.43
N ARG A 142 -20.71 -8.10 -13.24
CA ARG A 142 -21.99 -8.38 -13.87
C ARG A 142 -22.52 -9.71 -13.33
N ARG A 143 -23.40 -9.63 -12.33
CA ARG A 143 -24.00 -10.77 -11.63
C ARG A 143 -25.32 -11.16 -12.24
N LEU A 144 -25.55 -12.46 -12.37
CA LEU A 144 -26.85 -13.04 -12.66
C LEU A 144 -27.47 -13.51 -11.35
N GLN A 145 -28.66 -13.01 -11.02
CA GLN A 145 -29.37 -13.28 -9.79
C GLN A 145 -30.74 -13.90 -10.05
N ARG A 146 -31.20 -14.74 -9.12
CA ARG A 146 -32.58 -15.21 -9.04
C ARG A 146 -32.99 -15.25 -7.58
N GLU A 147 -34.11 -14.61 -7.25
CA GLU A 147 -34.63 -14.60 -5.87
C GLU A 147 -33.55 -14.17 -4.85
N GLU A 148 -32.78 -13.12 -5.20
CA GLU A 148 -31.67 -12.56 -4.40
C GLU A 148 -30.45 -13.48 -4.20
N VAL A 149 -30.42 -14.64 -4.84
CA VAL A 149 -29.27 -15.54 -4.85
C VAL A 149 -28.42 -15.28 -6.08
N ASP A 150 -27.11 -15.14 -5.88
CA ASP A 150 -26.13 -15.02 -6.95
C ASP A 150 -25.91 -16.38 -7.64
N LEU A 151 -26.09 -16.45 -8.97
CA LEU A 151 -25.91 -17.66 -9.76
C LEU A 151 -24.54 -17.71 -10.46
N SER A 152 -24.13 -16.58 -11.03
CA SER A 152 -22.85 -16.42 -11.69
C SER A 152 -22.43 -14.96 -11.72
N THR A 153 -21.14 -14.72 -11.87
CA THR A 153 -20.61 -13.38 -12.13
C THR A 153 -19.58 -13.39 -13.23
N ILE A 154 -19.52 -12.26 -13.92
CA ILE A 154 -18.46 -11.91 -14.84
C ILE A 154 -17.81 -10.63 -14.33
N THR A 155 -16.55 -10.72 -13.93
CA THR A 155 -15.77 -9.56 -13.51
C THR A 155 -14.92 -9.05 -14.67
N THR A 156 -15.06 -7.78 -15.00
CA THR A 156 -14.15 -7.06 -15.90
C THR A 156 -13.37 -6.05 -15.08
N TRP A 157 -12.06 -6.22 -14.98
CA TRP A 157 -11.19 -5.21 -14.40
C TRP A 157 -10.91 -4.12 -15.44
N GLN A 158 -10.96 -2.87 -15.01
CA GLN A 158 -10.81 -1.69 -15.86
C GLN A 158 -9.77 -0.74 -15.27
N PHE A 159 -8.97 -0.13 -16.15
CA PHE A 159 -8.00 0.89 -15.80
C PHE A 159 -8.05 2.04 -16.82
N TRP A 160 -8.30 3.25 -16.32
CA TRP A 160 -8.38 4.46 -17.12
C TRP A 160 -7.74 5.64 -16.39
N ARG A 161 -7.57 6.74 -17.10
CA ARG A 161 -7.16 8.02 -16.51
C ARG A 161 -8.17 9.12 -16.77
N THR A 162 -8.13 10.13 -15.93
CA THR A 162 -8.80 11.43 -16.11
C THR A 162 -7.80 12.54 -15.88
N ASP A 163 -8.16 13.77 -16.23
CA ASP A 163 -7.49 14.94 -15.66
C ASP A 163 -7.73 15.05 -14.14
N LEU A 164 -7.10 16.05 -13.52
CA LEU A 164 -7.23 16.32 -12.08
C LEU A 164 -8.62 16.81 -11.64
N THR A 165 -9.52 17.10 -12.58
CA THR A 165 -10.92 17.46 -12.29
C THR A 165 -11.85 16.24 -12.32
N GLY A 166 -11.32 15.06 -12.67
CA GLY A 166 -12.13 13.86 -12.91
C GLY A 166 -12.77 13.82 -14.30
N SER A 167 -12.40 14.73 -15.19
CA SER A 167 -12.95 14.84 -16.54
C SER A 167 -12.05 14.16 -17.58
N ILE A 168 -12.52 14.07 -18.83
CA ILE A 168 -11.73 13.56 -19.96
C ILE A 168 -11.24 12.13 -19.70
N ARG A 169 -12.19 11.22 -19.51
CA ARG A 169 -11.90 9.79 -19.33
C ARG A 169 -11.22 9.21 -20.57
N GLU A 170 -10.05 8.61 -20.36
CA GLU A 170 -9.29 7.88 -21.37
C GLU A 170 -9.02 6.46 -20.88
N GLU A 171 -9.61 5.47 -21.57
CA GLU A 171 -9.38 4.05 -21.30
C GLU A 171 -7.94 3.68 -21.61
N LEU A 172 -7.25 3.06 -20.65
CA LEU A 172 -5.86 2.65 -20.80
C LEU A 172 -5.78 1.15 -21.07
N THR A 173 -6.47 0.34 -20.27
CA THR A 173 -6.57 -1.11 -20.49
C THR A 173 -7.73 -1.73 -19.71
N SER A 174 -8.10 -2.95 -20.09
CA SER A 174 -9.13 -3.73 -19.39
C SER A 174 -8.85 -5.22 -19.54
N SER A 175 -9.26 -6.02 -18.57
CA SER A 175 -9.12 -7.46 -18.62
C SER A 175 -10.39 -8.13 -18.10
N LYS A 176 -10.93 -9.07 -18.87
CA LYS A 176 -12.06 -9.89 -18.46
C LYS A 176 -11.52 -11.13 -17.74
N PHE A 177 -11.97 -11.36 -16.51
CA PHE A 177 -11.64 -12.57 -15.78
C PHE A 177 -12.51 -13.75 -16.25
N PRO A 178 -12.10 -15.00 -15.96
CA PRO A 178 -12.89 -16.17 -16.31
C PRO A 178 -14.31 -16.08 -15.75
N ASP A 179 -15.28 -16.55 -16.54
CA ASP A 179 -16.67 -16.64 -16.10
C ASP A 179 -16.75 -17.57 -14.88
N CYS A 180 -17.50 -17.16 -13.85
CA CYS A 180 -17.52 -17.85 -12.57
C CYS A 180 -18.93 -18.17 -12.10
N HIS A 181 -19.11 -19.39 -11.60
CA HIS A 181 -20.37 -19.85 -10.99
C HIS A 181 -20.31 -19.73 -9.47
N CYS A 182 -21.42 -19.27 -8.89
CA CYS A 182 -21.51 -18.95 -7.46
C CYS A 182 -22.19 -20.13 -6.76
N THR A 183 -21.37 -21.09 -6.32
CA THR A 183 -21.85 -22.40 -5.83
C THR A 183 -22.46 -22.34 -4.43
N THR A 184 -22.16 -21.30 -3.68
CA THR A 184 -22.60 -21.10 -2.29
C THR A 184 -23.76 -20.10 -2.18
N GLY A 185 -24.26 -19.60 -3.31
CA GLY A 185 -25.26 -18.53 -3.37
C GLY A 185 -24.70 -17.12 -3.20
N SER A 186 -23.38 -16.98 -2.98
CA SER A 186 -22.63 -15.73 -3.04
C SER A 186 -21.43 -15.87 -3.99
N CYS A 187 -21.16 -14.85 -4.79
CA CYS A 187 -20.00 -14.87 -5.68
C CYS A 187 -18.69 -14.42 -5.01
N GLU A 188 -18.74 -13.76 -3.86
CA GLU A 188 -17.53 -13.23 -3.19
C GLU A 188 -16.56 -14.34 -2.78
N GLU A 189 -17.10 -15.50 -2.44
CA GLU A 189 -16.37 -16.64 -1.91
C GLU A 189 -15.71 -17.48 -3.01
N THR A 190 -16.22 -17.42 -4.25
CA THR A 190 -15.80 -18.31 -5.33
C THR A 190 -15.21 -17.59 -6.53
N CYS A 191 -15.52 -16.30 -6.71
CA CYS A 191 -15.24 -15.60 -7.96
C CYS A 191 -14.13 -14.55 -7.81
N PRO A 192 -13.24 -14.45 -8.81
CA PRO A 192 -12.09 -13.57 -8.71
C PRO A 192 -12.45 -12.09 -8.91
N TYR A 193 -11.74 -11.25 -8.19
CA TYR A 193 -11.64 -9.83 -8.43
C TYR A 193 -10.17 -9.38 -8.46
N GLY A 194 -9.95 -8.18 -8.99
CA GLY A 194 -8.64 -7.60 -9.19
C GLY A 194 -8.27 -6.72 -8.01
N VAL A 195 -7.16 -7.04 -7.34
CA VAL A 195 -6.54 -6.22 -6.31
C VAL A 195 -5.34 -5.53 -6.93
N VAL A 196 -5.31 -4.20 -6.83
CA VAL A 196 -4.23 -3.38 -7.39
C VAL A 196 -3.31 -2.92 -6.25
N TRP A 197 -2.01 -3.12 -6.42
CA TRP A 197 -0.99 -2.44 -5.63
C TRP A 197 -0.36 -1.33 -6.48
N VAL A 198 -0.20 -0.15 -5.88
CA VAL A 198 0.46 1.00 -6.51
C VAL A 198 1.61 1.50 -5.63
N PRO A 199 2.64 2.13 -6.22
CA PRO A 199 3.69 2.79 -5.45
C PRO A 199 3.12 3.92 -4.58
N GLN A 200 3.71 4.12 -3.41
CA GLN A 200 3.26 5.15 -2.47
C GLN A 200 3.39 6.58 -3.02
N ASP A 201 4.36 6.82 -3.90
CA ASP A 201 4.64 8.13 -4.49
C ASP A 201 3.68 8.50 -5.64
N GLY A 202 2.69 7.63 -5.87
CA GLY A 202 1.74 7.70 -6.97
C GLY A 202 2.07 6.68 -8.06
N VAL A 203 1.10 6.44 -8.93
CA VAL A 203 1.29 5.56 -10.08
C VAL A 203 2.18 6.28 -11.10
N GLY A 204 3.42 5.80 -11.23
CA GLY A 204 4.36 6.25 -12.24
C GLY A 204 4.28 5.37 -13.48
N LYS A 205 5.28 4.49 -13.62
CA LYS A 205 5.43 3.59 -14.78
C LYS A 205 5.08 2.14 -14.49
N CYS A 206 4.72 1.81 -13.24
CA CYS A 206 4.46 0.44 -12.83
C CYS A 206 3.35 0.37 -11.79
N PHE A 207 2.52 -0.67 -11.88
CA PHE A 207 1.65 -1.15 -10.81
C PHE A 207 1.49 -2.66 -10.93
N LEU A 208 0.96 -3.30 -9.88
CA LEU A 208 0.75 -4.75 -9.84
C LEU A 208 -0.73 -5.04 -9.70
N LEU A 209 -1.22 -6.01 -10.47
CA LEU A 209 -2.58 -6.54 -10.37
C LEU A 209 -2.51 -8.00 -9.96
N THR A 210 -3.29 -8.37 -8.95
CA THR A 210 -3.48 -9.76 -8.54
C THR A 210 -4.96 -10.14 -8.66
N GLN A 211 -5.23 -11.26 -9.33
CA GLN A 211 -6.54 -11.91 -9.35
C GLN A 211 -6.69 -12.73 -8.07
N PHE A 212 -7.70 -12.40 -7.30
CA PHE A 212 -7.88 -12.86 -5.93
C PHE A 212 -9.31 -13.35 -5.72
N VAL A 213 -9.46 -14.51 -5.09
CA VAL A 213 -10.73 -15.02 -4.56
C VAL A 213 -10.62 -14.98 -3.04
N ALA A 214 -11.58 -14.37 -2.35
CA ALA A 214 -11.54 -14.27 -0.89
C ALA A 214 -11.63 -15.63 -0.20
N GLY A 215 -12.42 -16.54 -0.77
CA GLY A 215 -12.70 -17.84 -0.18
C GLY A 215 -13.53 -17.74 1.10
N GLN A 216 -14.06 -18.88 1.55
CA GLN A 216 -14.74 -18.97 2.85
C GLN A 216 -13.76 -19.14 4.01
N THR A 217 -12.70 -19.92 3.79
CA THR A 217 -11.73 -20.29 4.83
C THR A 217 -10.35 -19.70 4.58
N GLN A 218 -9.95 -19.59 3.31
CA GLN A 218 -8.66 -19.06 2.91
C GLN A 218 -8.73 -18.40 1.53
N PRO A 219 -7.95 -17.33 1.31
CA PRO A 219 -7.87 -16.68 0.02
C PRO A 219 -7.11 -17.53 -1.00
N VAL A 220 -7.52 -17.43 -2.26
CA VAL A 220 -6.85 -18.05 -3.40
C VAL A 220 -6.33 -16.97 -4.35
N TYR A 221 -5.01 -16.96 -4.55
CA TYR A 221 -4.31 -16.05 -5.45
C TYR A 221 -4.11 -16.74 -6.80
N MET A 222 -4.88 -16.33 -7.82
CA MET A 222 -4.94 -17.06 -9.09
C MET A 222 -3.82 -16.69 -10.05
N ALA A 223 -3.61 -15.40 -10.26
CA ALA A 223 -2.64 -14.87 -11.21
C ALA A 223 -2.24 -13.46 -10.82
N SER A 224 -0.97 -13.10 -11.03
CA SER A 224 -0.51 -11.72 -10.89
C SER A 224 0.13 -11.23 -12.17
N SER A 225 0.03 -9.93 -12.42
CA SER A 225 0.64 -9.27 -13.56
C SER A 225 1.22 -7.94 -13.15
N ARG A 226 2.43 -7.67 -13.63
CA ARG A 226 3.07 -6.37 -13.57
C ARG A 226 2.70 -5.58 -14.80
N TYR A 227 2.01 -4.46 -14.61
CA TYR A 227 1.70 -3.53 -15.68
C TYR A 227 2.80 -2.47 -15.76
N GLN A 228 3.42 -2.32 -16.93
CA GLN A 228 4.45 -1.33 -17.20
C GLN A 228 4.02 -0.37 -18.30
N GLU A 229 4.32 0.92 -18.11
CA GLU A 229 4.12 1.93 -19.13
C GLU A 229 5.30 1.95 -20.10
N GLU A 230 5.02 1.69 -21.37
CA GLU A 230 5.97 1.70 -22.48
C GLU A 230 5.34 2.46 -23.66
N GLU A 231 5.96 3.58 -24.05
CA GLU A 231 5.53 4.40 -25.20
C GLU A 231 4.05 4.83 -25.14
N GLY A 232 3.55 5.17 -23.95
CA GLY A 232 2.17 5.58 -23.73
C GLY A 232 1.16 4.44 -23.65
N LYS A 233 1.62 3.18 -23.66
CA LYS A 233 0.77 1.98 -23.52
C LYS A 233 1.13 1.21 -22.26
N TRP A 234 0.13 0.54 -21.69
CA TRP A 234 0.31 -0.30 -20.51
C TRP A 234 0.36 -1.77 -20.90
N ILE A 235 1.50 -2.42 -20.65
CA ILE A 235 1.76 -3.81 -21.01
C ILE A 235 1.74 -4.68 -19.76
N ALA A 236 0.93 -5.74 -19.78
CA ALA A 236 0.83 -6.70 -18.70
C ALA A 236 1.88 -7.81 -18.86
N ASN A 237 2.77 -7.95 -17.87
CA ASN A 237 3.77 -9.00 -17.79
C ASN A 237 3.41 -9.95 -16.64
N PRO A 238 3.13 -11.25 -16.90
CA PRO A 238 2.79 -12.19 -15.85
C PRO A 238 3.88 -12.33 -14.78
N VAL A 239 3.48 -12.43 -13.51
CA VAL A 239 4.36 -12.72 -12.37
C VAL A 239 4.00 -14.09 -11.83
N SER A 240 4.99 -14.97 -11.72
CA SER A 240 4.82 -16.35 -11.26
C SER A 240 5.81 -16.69 -10.12
N PRO A 241 5.36 -17.39 -9.05
CA PRO A 241 3.95 -17.63 -8.71
C PRO A 241 3.17 -16.34 -8.42
N PRO A 242 1.82 -16.39 -8.36
CA PRO A 242 0.99 -15.24 -8.05
C PRO A 242 1.41 -14.57 -6.72
N LEU A 243 1.42 -13.24 -6.73
CA LEU A 243 1.74 -12.42 -5.58
C LEU A 243 0.61 -12.47 -4.57
N ARG A 244 0.96 -12.53 -3.28
CA ARG A 244 -0.05 -12.52 -2.20
C ARG A 244 -0.34 -11.10 -1.72
N ARG A 245 0.42 -10.62 -0.73
CA ARG A 245 0.30 -9.27 -0.21
C ARG A 245 1.55 -8.47 -0.54
N VAL A 246 1.48 -7.64 -1.57
CA VAL A 246 2.59 -6.76 -1.94
C VAL A 246 2.78 -5.70 -0.87
N LEU A 247 3.99 -5.61 -0.31
CA LEU A 247 4.36 -4.60 0.68
C LEU A 247 5.04 -3.40 0.02
N ASP A 248 5.93 -3.66 -0.95
CA ASP A 248 6.61 -2.64 -1.74
C ASP A 248 7.13 -3.18 -3.07
N ALA A 249 7.44 -2.31 -4.01
CA ALA A 249 8.15 -2.68 -5.24
C ALA A 249 8.98 -1.51 -5.77
N ALA A 250 10.08 -1.84 -6.46
CA ALA A 250 10.88 -0.85 -7.17
C ALA A 250 10.06 -0.19 -8.30
N SER A 251 10.50 0.98 -8.77
CA SER A 251 9.76 1.78 -9.76
C SER A 251 9.52 1.05 -11.10
N ASP A 252 10.37 0.07 -11.42
CA ASP A 252 10.24 -0.78 -12.60
C ASP A 252 9.49 -2.10 -12.32
N GLY A 253 9.18 -2.39 -11.05
CA GLY A 253 8.57 -3.64 -10.60
C GLY A 253 9.41 -4.89 -10.84
N ASN A 254 10.74 -4.76 -11.02
CA ASN A 254 11.66 -5.90 -11.10
C ASN A 254 12.08 -6.42 -9.72
N VAL A 255 11.96 -5.58 -8.69
CA VAL A 255 12.14 -5.94 -7.29
C VAL A 255 10.81 -5.76 -6.57
N ILE A 256 10.34 -6.83 -5.93
CA ILE A 256 9.05 -6.85 -5.23
C ILE A 256 9.28 -7.44 -3.83
N VAL A 257 8.76 -6.76 -2.81
CA VAL A 257 8.64 -7.27 -1.45
C VAL A 257 7.20 -7.68 -1.22
N GLU A 258 6.97 -8.94 -0.87
CA GLU A 258 5.65 -9.44 -0.53
C GLU A 258 5.63 -10.12 0.84
N ALA A 259 4.49 -10.03 1.52
CA ALA A 259 4.16 -10.87 2.64
C ALA A 259 3.35 -12.07 2.16
N ILE A 260 3.71 -13.23 2.71
CA ILE A 260 2.96 -14.48 2.66
C ILE A 260 2.26 -14.56 4.01
N PRO A 261 0.99 -14.11 4.11
CA PRO A 261 0.29 -14.11 5.37
C PRO A 261 -0.04 -15.54 5.79
N ASP A 262 -0.18 -15.74 7.10
CA ASP A 262 -0.77 -16.95 7.64
C ASP A 262 -2.23 -17.12 7.13
N THR A 263 -2.59 -18.35 6.77
CA THR A 263 -3.93 -18.78 6.38
C THR A 263 -4.75 -19.30 7.57
N GLY A 264 -4.58 -18.73 8.76
CA GLY A 264 -5.36 -19.10 9.94
C GLY A 264 -6.87 -19.02 9.70
N CYS A 265 -7.58 -20.13 9.90
CA CYS A 265 -9.04 -20.17 9.90
C CYS A 265 -9.60 -20.36 11.31
N CYS A 266 -10.86 -19.96 11.47
CA CYS A 266 -11.75 -20.60 12.44
C CYS A 266 -11.36 -20.32 13.90
N GLY A 267 -10.80 -19.14 14.16
CA GLY A 267 -10.37 -18.68 15.49
C GLY A 267 -8.90 -18.91 15.81
N TRP A 268 -8.15 -19.57 14.93
CA TRP A 268 -6.70 -19.78 15.05
C TRP A 268 -5.93 -18.77 14.20
N VAL A 269 -4.81 -18.28 14.72
CA VAL A 269 -3.99 -17.23 14.10
C VAL A 269 -2.59 -17.68 13.69
N ASN A 270 -2.13 -18.85 14.17
CA ASN A 270 -0.84 -19.46 13.81
C ASN A 270 -1.04 -20.88 13.25
N GLN A 271 -1.47 -21.00 12.00
CA GLN A 271 -1.68 -22.29 11.31
C GLN A 271 -0.68 -22.55 10.19
N SER A 272 0.06 -21.53 9.77
CA SER A 272 1.07 -21.63 8.74
C SER A 272 2.27 -20.76 9.12
N ASN A 273 3.12 -20.40 8.17
CA ASN A 273 4.33 -19.65 8.45
C ASN A 273 4.23 -18.28 7.79
N ASP A 274 4.20 -17.22 8.60
CA ASP A 274 4.31 -15.87 8.07
C ASP A 274 5.71 -15.63 7.50
N GLN A 275 5.77 -15.36 6.20
CA GLN A 275 7.03 -15.08 5.52
C GLN A 275 6.99 -13.73 4.82
N THR A 276 8.15 -13.08 4.73
CA THR A 276 8.36 -11.96 3.82
C THR A 276 9.35 -12.37 2.77
N LEU A 277 8.92 -12.32 1.51
CA LEU A 277 9.72 -12.70 0.36
C LEU A 277 10.20 -11.46 -0.39
N LEU A 278 11.44 -11.54 -0.86
CA LEU A 278 12.05 -10.59 -1.74
C LEU A 278 12.23 -11.26 -3.10
N ARG A 279 11.56 -10.72 -4.12
CA ARG A 279 11.67 -11.18 -5.51
C ARG A 279 12.54 -10.20 -6.27
N MET A 280 13.67 -10.66 -6.78
CA MET A 280 14.64 -9.86 -7.51
C MET A 280 15.09 -10.60 -8.76
N TYR A 281 14.86 -10.01 -9.93
CA TYR A 281 15.36 -10.52 -11.22
C TYR A 281 15.03 -12.02 -11.45
N GLY A 282 13.83 -12.44 -11.07
CA GLY A 282 13.36 -13.83 -11.20
C GLY A 282 13.81 -14.79 -10.10
N LYS A 283 14.67 -14.34 -9.17
CA LYS A 283 14.99 -15.08 -7.94
C LYS A 283 14.07 -14.66 -6.79
N THR A 284 13.81 -15.58 -5.87
CA THR A 284 13.07 -15.31 -4.63
C THR A 284 13.94 -15.69 -3.44
N SER A 285 14.10 -14.77 -2.48
CA SER A 285 14.75 -15.01 -1.20
C SER A 285 13.82 -14.66 -0.05
N THR A 286 14.02 -15.30 1.11
CA THR A 286 13.19 -15.05 2.30
C THR A 286 13.86 -13.99 3.18
N ALA A 287 13.25 -12.81 3.24
CA ALA A 287 13.71 -11.70 4.09
C ALA A 287 13.30 -11.90 5.55
N PHE A 288 12.14 -12.50 5.81
CA PHE A 288 11.69 -12.85 7.15
C PHE A 288 10.95 -14.19 7.11
N ASP A 289 11.20 -15.03 8.10
CA ASP A 289 10.56 -16.34 8.28
C ASP A 289 10.26 -16.49 9.76
N GLU A 290 8.98 -16.47 10.10
CA GLU A 290 8.52 -16.55 11.48
C GLU A 290 9.00 -17.82 12.16
N GLN A 291 8.65 -18.98 11.63
CA GLN A 291 8.90 -20.26 12.30
C GLN A 291 10.40 -20.55 12.42
N ALA A 292 11.20 -20.15 11.42
CA ALA A 292 12.65 -20.27 11.51
C ALA A 292 13.26 -19.33 12.56
N THR A 293 12.67 -18.15 12.77
CA THR A 293 13.18 -17.13 13.68
C THR A 293 12.76 -17.38 15.13
N LEU A 294 11.47 -17.68 15.34
CA LEU A 294 10.84 -17.71 16.66
C LEU A 294 10.50 -19.11 17.16
N LYS A 295 10.47 -20.11 16.28
CA LYS A 295 10.22 -21.51 16.64
C LYS A 295 8.98 -21.64 17.53
N ASN A 296 7.87 -21.08 17.07
CA ASN A 296 6.61 -20.96 17.78
C ASN A 296 5.48 -21.92 17.30
N PRO A 297 5.75 -23.17 16.85
CA PRO A 297 4.69 -24.01 16.28
C PRO A 297 3.65 -24.47 17.33
N ASP A 298 3.98 -24.46 18.62
CA ASP A 298 3.10 -24.98 19.67
C ASP A 298 2.15 -23.91 20.24
N TYR A 299 2.34 -22.64 19.89
CA TYR A 299 1.56 -21.51 20.43
C TYR A 299 0.82 -20.76 19.33
N ASP A 300 -0.41 -20.35 19.62
CA ASP A 300 -1.27 -19.61 18.71
C ASP A 300 -0.93 -18.11 18.71
N VAL A 301 0.26 -17.78 18.20
CA VAL A 301 0.75 -16.42 18.01
C VAL A 301 1.43 -16.36 16.67
N SER A 302 0.97 -15.44 15.81
CA SER A 302 1.61 -15.16 14.53
C SER A 302 2.46 -13.89 14.65
N PHE A 303 3.64 -13.92 14.04
CA PHE A 303 4.56 -12.79 13.89
C PHE A 303 4.74 -12.50 12.42
N TYR A 304 4.32 -11.32 11.97
CA TYR A 304 4.25 -11.00 10.55
C TYR A 304 4.75 -9.61 10.24
N THR A 305 5.10 -9.40 8.98
CA THR A 305 5.51 -8.09 8.47
C THR A 305 4.29 -7.27 8.10
N SER A 306 4.00 -6.23 8.89
CA SER A 306 2.87 -5.31 8.65
C SER A 306 3.12 -4.34 7.49
N ASN A 307 4.37 -3.88 7.33
CA ASN A 307 4.81 -3.05 6.22
C ASN A 307 6.29 -3.31 5.90
N ALA A 308 6.70 -3.00 4.66
CA ALA A 308 8.10 -3.04 4.25
C ALA A 308 8.39 -1.94 3.22
N ARG A 309 9.65 -1.49 3.15
CA ARG A 309 10.11 -0.51 2.16
C ARG A 309 11.50 -0.85 1.63
N LEU A 310 11.65 -0.80 0.32
CA LEU A 310 12.94 -0.88 -0.37
C LEU A 310 13.65 0.46 -0.25
N SER A 311 14.97 0.43 -0.03
CA SER A 311 15.79 1.62 -0.13
C SER A 311 15.82 2.13 -1.58
N PRO A 312 16.03 3.45 -1.81
CA PRO A 312 16.07 4.02 -3.16
C PRO A 312 17.00 3.31 -4.15
N GLU A 313 18.18 2.87 -3.71
CA GLU A 313 19.13 2.12 -4.55
C GLU A 313 18.99 0.60 -4.39
N ILE A 314 17.98 0.14 -3.65
CA ILE A 314 17.69 -1.27 -3.41
C ILE A 314 18.90 -1.97 -2.74
N GLY A 315 19.67 -1.24 -1.93
CA GLY A 315 20.72 -1.78 -1.07
C GLY A 315 20.18 -2.39 0.23
N TYR A 316 18.95 -2.06 0.62
CA TYR A 316 18.32 -2.55 1.86
C TYR A 316 16.80 -2.71 1.72
N VAL A 317 16.24 -3.57 2.57
CA VAL A 317 14.81 -3.66 2.86
C VAL A 317 14.58 -3.41 4.34
N ALA A 318 13.72 -2.45 4.68
CA ALA A 318 13.26 -2.20 6.05
C ALA A 318 11.84 -2.77 6.21
N MET A 319 11.56 -3.40 7.34
CA MET A 319 10.30 -4.12 7.60
C MET A 319 9.82 -3.83 9.02
N THR A 320 8.52 -3.58 9.23
CA THR A 320 7.94 -3.58 10.58
C THR A 320 7.35 -4.95 10.88
N ILE A 321 7.92 -5.63 11.86
CA ILE A 321 7.43 -6.88 12.42
C ILE A 321 6.46 -6.55 13.55
N VAL A 322 5.30 -7.21 13.54
CA VAL A 322 4.27 -7.14 14.58
C VAL A 322 3.81 -8.55 14.94
N ALA A 323 3.00 -8.68 15.99
CA ALA A 323 2.43 -9.96 16.39
C ALA A 323 0.93 -9.84 16.62
N THR A 324 0.22 -10.98 16.49
CA THR A 324 -1.21 -11.07 16.80
C THR A 324 -1.48 -11.01 18.31
N ALA A 325 -0.52 -11.48 19.13
CA ALA A 325 -0.59 -11.40 20.58
C ALA A 325 0.03 -10.10 21.13
N GLN A 326 -0.50 -9.65 22.27
CA GLN A 326 0.08 -8.53 23.01
C GLN A 326 1.05 -9.02 24.08
N ALA A 327 2.09 -8.23 24.34
CA ALA A 327 2.98 -8.46 25.46
C ALA A 327 2.18 -8.58 26.78
N ASN A 328 2.61 -9.49 27.66
CA ASN A 328 2.03 -9.75 28.97
C ASN A 328 0.59 -10.31 29.00
N LYS A 329 0.00 -10.67 27.86
CA LYS A 329 -1.26 -11.43 27.83
C LYS A 329 -1.00 -12.95 27.86
N PRO A 330 -1.98 -13.76 28.30
CA PRO A 330 -1.94 -15.20 28.11
C PRO A 330 -1.83 -15.53 26.62
N ILE A 331 -1.05 -16.56 26.31
CA ILE A 331 -0.88 -17.06 24.94
C ILE A 331 -1.57 -18.43 24.90
N GLN A 332 -2.48 -18.60 23.95
CA GLN A 332 -3.16 -19.86 23.72
C GLN A 332 -2.22 -20.86 23.04
N LEU A 333 -2.39 -22.15 23.31
CA LEU A 333 -1.68 -23.20 22.56
C LEU A 333 -2.29 -23.34 21.18
N ALA A 334 -1.49 -23.59 20.16
CA ALA A 334 -1.98 -23.94 18.84
C ALA A 334 -2.86 -25.21 18.90
N GLN A 335 -3.69 -25.45 17.88
CA GLN A 335 -4.66 -26.55 17.87
C GLN A 335 -4.05 -27.92 18.18
N GLU A 336 -2.85 -28.18 17.67
CA GLU A 336 -2.08 -29.41 17.89
C GLU A 336 -0.85 -29.20 18.79
N GLY A 337 -0.72 -28.01 19.38
CA GLY A 337 0.45 -27.57 20.11
C GLY A 337 0.57 -28.18 21.51
N GLN A 338 1.80 -28.44 21.94
CA GLN A 338 2.10 -28.92 23.29
C GLN A 338 2.71 -27.82 24.16
N ALA A 339 2.34 -27.78 25.44
CA ALA A 339 2.88 -26.77 26.35
C ALA A 339 4.41 -26.90 26.47
N ASN A 340 5.12 -25.91 25.95
CA ASN A 340 6.58 -25.83 25.95
C ASN A 340 7.04 -24.54 26.67
N PRO A 341 7.49 -24.63 27.94
CA PRO A 341 7.88 -23.45 28.71
C PRO A 341 9.02 -22.64 28.10
N GLU A 342 9.99 -23.28 27.44
CA GLU A 342 11.13 -22.59 26.82
C GLU A 342 10.69 -21.76 25.62
N GLU A 343 9.84 -22.33 24.78
CA GLU A 343 9.21 -21.66 23.65
C GLU A 343 8.32 -20.51 24.11
N SER A 344 7.47 -20.73 25.13
CA SER A 344 6.64 -19.66 25.71
C SER A 344 7.49 -18.49 26.21
N GLN A 345 8.61 -18.78 26.89
CA GLN A 345 9.52 -17.74 27.38
C GLN A 345 10.20 -17.01 26.22
N HIS A 346 10.59 -17.72 25.17
CA HIS A 346 11.15 -17.12 23.96
C HIS A 346 10.15 -16.18 23.27
N ILE A 347 8.91 -16.64 23.06
CA ILE A 347 7.82 -15.85 22.48
C ILE A 347 7.55 -14.61 23.32
N ARG A 348 7.45 -14.73 24.65
CA ARG A 348 7.22 -13.59 25.54
C ARG A 348 8.34 -12.55 25.46
N LYS A 349 9.59 -13.00 25.31
CA LYS A 349 10.73 -12.10 25.10
C LYS A 349 10.64 -11.38 23.76
N ALA A 350 10.28 -12.09 22.68
CA ALA A 350 10.09 -11.49 21.37
C ALA A 350 8.94 -10.46 21.38
N LEU A 351 7.80 -10.79 22.00
CA LEU A 351 6.66 -9.88 22.14
C LEU A 351 7.00 -8.59 22.90
N ALA A 352 7.95 -8.66 23.83
CA ALA A 352 8.38 -7.49 24.60
C ALA A 352 9.09 -6.44 23.73
N ASP A 353 9.64 -6.80 22.57
CA ASP A 353 10.37 -5.87 21.69
C ASP A 353 9.47 -5.26 20.61
N LEU A 354 8.24 -5.75 20.44
CA LEU A 354 7.34 -5.36 19.34
C LEU A 354 6.50 -4.11 19.63
N PRO A 355 6.06 -3.36 18.58
CA PRO A 355 6.44 -3.51 17.17
C PRO A 355 7.93 -3.22 16.97
N ALA A 356 8.58 -3.90 16.03
CA ALA A 356 10.01 -3.73 15.78
C ALA A 356 10.31 -3.50 14.30
N VAL A 357 11.28 -2.63 14.01
CA VAL A 357 11.78 -2.44 12.64
C VAL A 357 13.06 -3.23 12.45
N GLU A 358 13.04 -4.13 11.47
CA GLU A 358 14.20 -4.91 11.04
C GLU A 358 14.65 -4.45 9.66
N ILE A 359 15.95 -4.24 9.51
CA ILE A 359 16.56 -3.84 8.24
C ILE A 359 17.50 -4.96 7.78
N ARG A 360 17.32 -5.42 6.54
CA ARG A 360 18.14 -6.46 5.94
C ARG A 360 18.77 -6.04 4.62
N SER A 361 19.89 -6.67 4.28
CA SER A 361 20.44 -6.61 2.93
C SER A 361 19.61 -7.51 1.97
N PRO A 362 19.49 -7.15 0.68
CA PRO A 362 18.70 -7.88 -0.31
C PRO A 362 19.47 -9.01 -1.01
N GLU A 363 20.56 -9.49 -0.41
CA GLU A 363 21.40 -10.57 -0.96
C GLU A 363 20.67 -11.92 -1.00
N ASP A 364 21.23 -12.91 -1.71
CA ASP A 364 20.69 -14.28 -1.77
C ASP A 364 20.48 -14.90 -0.36
N SER A 365 21.26 -14.46 0.63
CA SER A 365 21.02 -14.71 2.06
C SER A 365 20.87 -13.38 2.81
N PRO A 366 19.64 -12.84 2.97
CA PRO A 366 19.41 -11.55 3.60
C PRO A 366 19.98 -11.48 5.02
N ARG A 367 20.93 -10.57 5.25
CA ARG A 367 21.56 -10.39 6.56
C ARG A 367 20.90 -9.26 7.32
N ARG A 368 20.65 -9.46 8.61
CA ARG A 368 20.16 -8.40 9.51
C ARG A 368 21.24 -7.34 9.73
N VAL A 369 20.95 -6.12 9.31
CA VAL A 369 21.80 -4.94 9.42
C VAL A 369 21.45 -4.14 10.68
N ALA A 370 20.16 -4.00 10.97
CA ALA A 370 19.68 -3.30 12.16
C ALA A 370 18.39 -3.96 12.70
N TYR A 371 18.18 -3.83 14.01
CA TYR A 371 16.95 -4.23 14.71
C TYR A 371 16.59 -3.14 15.71
N LEU A 372 15.39 -2.57 15.57
CA LEU A 372 14.94 -1.39 16.30
C LEU A 372 13.63 -1.73 17.02
N PRO A 373 13.68 -2.11 18.32
CA PRO A 373 12.49 -2.44 19.08
C PRO A 373 11.63 -1.19 19.35
N HIS A 374 10.34 -1.40 19.56
CA HIS A 374 9.34 -0.35 19.82
C HIS A 374 9.28 0.76 18.75
N ALA A 375 9.51 0.38 17.49
CA ALA A 375 9.53 1.29 16.36
C ALA A 375 8.58 0.78 15.26
N THR A 376 8.06 1.71 14.46
CA THR A 376 7.29 1.40 13.25
C THR A 376 7.85 2.17 12.06
N LEU A 377 8.05 1.49 10.94
CA LEU A 377 8.62 2.06 9.74
C LEU A 377 7.63 3.00 9.04
N VAL A 378 8.10 4.18 8.65
CA VAL A 378 7.39 5.07 7.73
C VAL A 378 7.96 4.91 6.31
N GLY A 379 9.28 5.01 6.15
CA GLY A 379 9.96 4.83 4.87
C GLY A 379 11.40 5.34 4.87
N TRP A 380 12.03 5.42 3.70
CA TRP A 380 13.41 5.86 3.55
C TRP A 380 13.49 7.37 3.28
N LEU A 381 14.25 8.12 4.09
CA LEU A 381 14.57 9.53 3.84
C LEU A 381 15.66 9.70 2.79
N SER A 382 16.63 8.78 2.81
CA SER A 382 17.73 8.65 1.87
C SER A 382 18.15 7.19 1.80
N GLU A 383 19.19 6.86 1.02
CA GLU A 383 19.70 5.49 0.93
C GLU A 383 20.16 4.91 2.28
N LYS A 384 20.58 5.76 3.22
CA LYS A 384 21.16 5.34 4.50
C LYS A 384 20.35 5.76 5.72
N GLU A 385 19.23 6.43 5.54
CA GLU A 385 18.41 6.95 6.64
C GLU A 385 16.96 6.54 6.48
N VAL A 386 16.41 5.85 7.47
CA VAL A 386 14.98 5.51 7.57
C VAL A 386 14.27 6.49 8.50
N LEU A 387 13.02 6.80 8.18
CA LEU A 387 12.09 7.49 9.06
C LEU A 387 11.21 6.46 9.79
N LEU A 388 11.14 6.62 11.10
CA LEU A 388 10.43 5.74 12.01
C LEU A 388 9.49 6.54 12.91
N VAL A 389 8.50 5.86 13.47
CA VAL A 389 7.76 6.31 14.64
C VAL A 389 8.29 5.54 15.85
N GLU A 390 8.86 6.25 16.83
CA GLU A 390 9.28 5.71 18.12
C GLU A 390 8.58 6.53 19.22
N SER A 391 7.84 5.87 20.13
CA SER A 391 7.11 6.55 21.22
C SER A 391 6.27 7.76 20.75
N HIS A 392 5.50 7.58 19.66
CA HIS A 392 4.68 8.63 19.03
C HIS A 392 5.46 9.84 18.48
N LEU A 393 6.78 9.73 18.29
CA LEU A 393 7.62 10.78 17.70
C LEU A 393 8.25 10.31 16.39
N LEU A 394 8.41 11.25 15.45
CA LEU A 394 9.21 10.98 14.25
C LEU A 394 10.69 10.93 14.59
N VAL A 395 11.38 9.90 14.12
CA VAL A 395 12.81 9.68 14.33
C VAL A 395 13.48 9.27 13.02
N GLY A 396 14.51 10.02 12.62
CA GLY A 396 15.44 9.59 11.57
C GLY A 396 16.50 8.67 12.15
N TYR A 397 16.70 7.49 11.55
CA TYR A 397 17.71 6.53 11.95
C TYR A 397 18.68 6.26 10.80
N ASN A 398 19.97 6.53 11.00
CA ASN A 398 20.99 6.25 10.02
C ASN A 398 21.50 4.81 10.16
N VAL A 399 21.24 4.00 9.14
CA VAL A 399 21.53 2.55 9.11
C VAL A 399 23.03 2.26 9.18
N ALA A 400 23.86 3.13 8.60
CA ALA A 400 25.31 2.92 8.55
C ALA A 400 26.03 3.27 9.86
N THR A 401 25.53 4.26 10.60
CA THR A 401 26.19 4.81 11.81
C THR A 401 25.45 4.49 13.10
N GLY A 402 24.18 4.07 13.02
CA GLY A 402 23.30 3.91 14.18
C GLY A 402 22.83 5.23 14.81
N ALA A 403 23.15 6.38 14.20
CA ALA A 403 22.78 7.70 14.72
C ALA A 403 21.25 7.91 14.64
N ARG A 404 20.69 8.53 15.68
CA ARG A 404 19.27 8.88 15.78
C ARG A 404 19.06 10.39 15.81
N ARG A 405 18.15 10.89 14.99
CA ARG A 405 17.68 12.28 14.96
C ARG A 405 16.21 12.31 15.36
N LYS A 406 15.93 12.62 16.62
CA LYS A 406 14.58 12.71 17.17
C LYS A 406 13.95 14.07 16.85
N SER A 407 12.69 14.06 16.44
CA SER A 407 11.87 15.25 16.26
C SER A 407 11.05 15.57 17.52
N SER A 408 10.39 16.74 17.52
CA SER A 408 9.29 17.07 18.45
C SER A 408 7.90 16.83 17.85
N VAL A 409 7.82 16.24 16.66
CA VAL A 409 6.56 16.04 15.93
C VAL A 409 5.87 14.81 16.48
N HIS A 410 4.73 15.03 17.13
CA HIS A 410 3.89 13.96 17.65
C HIS A 410 2.98 13.41 16.55
N VAL A 411 2.91 12.08 16.50
CA VAL A 411 2.11 11.32 15.53
C VAL A 411 1.37 10.21 16.25
N GLU A 412 0.15 9.90 15.81
CA GLU A 412 -0.65 8.83 16.39
C GLU A 412 0.04 7.47 16.16
N ASP A 413 0.34 7.17 14.90
CA ASP A 413 1.11 6.01 14.46
C ASP A 413 1.75 6.29 13.08
N ALA A 414 2.37 5.27 12.48
CA ALA A 414 3.00 5.39 11.16
C ALA A 414 2.00 5.46 9.99
N ALA A 415 0.75 5.00 10.15
CA ALA A 415 -0.27 5.08 9.10
C ALA A 415 -0.67 6.54 8.83
N HIS A 416 -0.51 7.42 9.82
CA HIS A 416 -0.77 8.85 9.71
C HIS A 416 0.39 9.67 9.12
N VAL A 417 1.47 9.02 8.67
CA VAL A 417 2.68 9.67 8.18
C VAL A 417 2.95 9.29 6.73
N PHE A 418 3.09 10.28 5.87
CA PHE A 418 3.24 10.13 4.43
C PHE A 418 4.55 10.76 3.99
N LEU A 419 5.56 9.92 3.75
CA LEU A 419 6.86 10.32 3.21
C LEU A 419 6.89 10.03 1.71
N ARG A 420 7.03 11.05 0.86
CA ARG A 420 6.90 10.98 -0.60
C ARG A 420 8.06 11.64 -1.33
#